data_AF-A0A3N8Q5B1-F1
#
_entry.id   AF-A0A3N8Q5B1-F1
#
_cell.length_a   1.000
_cell.length_b   1.000
_cell.length_c   1.000
_cell.angle_alpha   90.00
_cell.angle_beta   90.00
_cell.angle_gamma   90.00
#
_symmetry.space_group_name_H-M   'P 1'
#
loop_
_entity.id
_entity.type
_entity.pdbx_description
1 polymer ?
#
loop_
_entity_poly.entity_id
_entity_poly.type
_entity_poly.pdbx_seq_one_letter_code
_entity_poly.pdbx_strand_id
1 'polypeptide(L)'
;MLGAFHSLPEAMPARPVDLSHVLPYETSYFDDQLKVDRNDLDISTFLGVNGDVPDELLVSLCGAPAGSDIQAYLDSRGQLTFSVTNPTWIRSENRVSARRESDISLLELKTIDLVDHAITGFGAAMLWRIVRASDTLDITRIIAFAAGGRKAAPKPGGRRLFGYYAWPRFGFDAPIPDKCGDEAALFQYFQGHPVGLADGSLRSLRALYATRFGRDCWRVAGSHRWMTFDVTPHGMSVRALQRYLIEKGIYE
;
A
#
# COMPACT_ATOMS: atom_id res chain seq x y z
N MET A 1 -13.85 53.21 -17.27
CA MET A 1 -12.98 52.01 -17.38
C MET A 1 -13.51 50.96 -16.42
N LEU A 2 -14.15 49.92 -16.94
CA LEU A 2 -14.71 48.81 -16.17
C LEU A 2 -13.63 47.73 -16.03
N GLY A 3 -13.30 47.36 -14.79
CA GLY A 3 -12.36 46.30 -14.48
C GLY A 3 -13.00 44.93 -14.73
N ALA A 4 -12.31 44.11 -15.51
CA ALA A 4 -12.68 42.71 -15.75
C ALA A 4 -12.31 41.87 -14.53
N PHE A 5 -13.31 41.28 -13.88
CA PHE A 5 -13.11 40.20 -12.92
C PHE A 5 -12.78 38.93 -13.71
N HIS A 6 -11.53 38.48 -13.64
CA HIS A 6 -11.16 37.14 -14.07
C HIS A 6 -11.67 36.13 -13.04
N SER A 7 -12.80 35.49 -13.35
CA SER A 7 -13.24 34.28 -12.67
C SER A 7 -12.19 33.18 -12.88
N LEU A 8 -11.62 32.69 -11.78
CA LEU A 8 -10.79 31.49 -11.81
C LEU A 8 -11.66 30.30 -12.25
N PRO A 9 -11.15 29.39 -13.09
CA PRO A 9 -11.90 28.21 -13.50
C PRO A 9 -12.22 27.36 -12.26
N GLU A 10 -13.50 27.01 -12.10
CA GLU A 10 -13.93 26.00 -11.14
C GLU A 10 -13.10 24.73 -11.35
N ALA A 11 -12.42 24.29 -10.30
CA ALA A 11 -11.70 23.03 -10.32
C ALA A 11 -12.72 21.90 -10.52
N MET A 12 -12.79 21.37 -11.74
CA MET A 12 -13.63 20.21 -12.02
C MET A 12 -13.32 19.09 -11.00
N PRO A 13 -14.34 18.49 -10.37
CA PRO A 13 -14.11 17.38 -9.46
C PRO A 13 -13.41 16.27 -10.22
N ALA A 14 -12.20 15.92 -9.77
CA ALA A 14 -11.42 14.88 -10.40
C ALA A 14 -12.21 13.56 -10.35
N ARG A 15 -12.32 12.89 -11.49
CA ARG A 15 -13.10 11.64 -11.64
C ARG A 15 -12.64 10.59 -10.61
N PRO A 16 -13.57 9.79 -10.05
CA PRO A 16 -13.21 8.68 -9.18
C PRO A 16 -12.42 7.64 -9.98
N VAL A 17 -11.50 6.96 -9.31
CA VAL A 17 -10.82 5.80 -9.88
C VAL A 17 -11.79 4.63 -9.89
N ASP A 18 -11.85 3.90 -11.01
CA ASP A 18 -12.67 2.69 -11.11
C ASP A 18 -11.98 1.52 -10.40
N LEU A 19 -12.41 1.22 -9.18
CA LEU A 19 -11.96 0.05 -8.41
C LEU A 19 -12.68 -1.25 -8.80
N SER A 20 -13.63 -1.21 -9.75
CA SER A 20 -14.14 -2.45 -10.34
C SER A 20 -13.21 -3.00 -11.44
N HIS A 21 -12.30 -2.17 -11.95
CA HIS A 21 -11.39 -2.51 -13.04
C HIS A 21 -10.40 -3.63 -12.67
N VAL A 22 -10.55 -4.79 -13.32
CA VAL A 22 -9.60 -5.91 -13.28
C VAL A 22 -8.46 -5.63 -14.27
N LEU A 23 -7.21 -5.67 -13.80
CA LEU A 23 -6.07 -5.45 -14.69
C LEU A 23 -5.87 -6.67 -15.62
N PRO A 24 -5.48 -6.48 -16.89
CA PRO A 24 -5.06 -7.59 -17.74
C PRO A 24 -3.96 -8.44 -17.11
N TYR A 25 -3.06 -7.79 -16.35
CA TYR A 25 -2.01 -8.43 -15.55
C TYR A 25 -2.54 -9.48 -14.56
N GLU A 26 -3.76 -9.28 -14.03
CA GLU A 26 -4.35 -10.21 -13.05
C GLU A 26 -4.59 -11.59 -13.68
N THR A 27 -5.12 -11.61 -14.92
CA THR A 27 -5.46 -12.85 -15.63
C THR A 27 -4.27 -13.78 -15.88
N SER A 28 -3.05 -13.26 -15.85
CA SER A 28 -1.83 -14.04 -16.10
C SER A 28 -1.18 -14.60 -14.85
N TYR A 29 -1.42 -13.99 -13.68
CA TYR A 29 -0.63 -14.25 -12.48
C TYR A 29 -1.43 -14.49 -11.21
N PHE A 30 -2.74 -14.26 -11.25
CA PHE A 30 -3.66 -14.41 -10.14
C PHE A 30 -4.83 -15.30 -10.56
N ASP A 31 -5.37 -16.02 -9.59
CA ASP A 31 -6.49 -16.95 -9.79
C ASP A 31 -7.48 -16.74 -8.65
N ASP A 32 -8.67 -16.25 -8.97
CA ASP A 32 -9.75 -15.97 -8.02
C ASP A 32 -10.52 -17.25 -7.61
N GLN A 33 -10.23 -18.41 -8.23
CA GLN A 33 -10.87 -19.68 -7.90
C GLN A 33 -10.18 -20.46 -6.78
N LEU A 34 -9.10 -19.92 -6.21
CA LEU A 34 -8.39 -20.53 -5.10
C LEU A 34 -9.32 -20.70 -3.89
N LYS A 35 -9.10 -21.80 -3.15
CA LYS A 35 -9.81 -22.06 -1.90
C LYS A 35 -9.06 -21.46 -0.72
N VAL A 36 -9.82 -20.88 0.21
CA VAL A 36 -9.29 -20.40 1.47
C VAL A 36 -9.61 -21.45 2.54
N ASP A 37 -8.59 -21.96 3.21
CA ASP A 37 -8.79 -22.73 4.43
C ASP A 37 -9.24 -21.77 5.54
N ARG A 38 -10.54 -21.81 5.85
CA ARG A 38 -11.18 -20.90 6.80
C ARG A 38 -10.95 -21.28 8.26
N ASN A 39 -10.40 -22.48 8.54
CA ASN A 39 -10.24 -23.03 9.90
C ASN A 39 -11.49 -22.86 10.78
N ASP A 40 -12.68 -23.12 10.22
CA ASP A 40 -13.99 -22.97 10.86
C ASP A 40 -14.26 -21.58 11.47
N LEU A 41 -13.55 -20.54 11.03
CA LEU A 41 -13.74 -19.17 11.50
C LEU A 41 -14.94 -18.51 10.81
N ASP A 42 -15.71 -17.76 11.59
CA ASP A 42 -16.69 -16.80 11.06
C ASP A 42 -15.97 -15.53 10.58
N ILE A 43 -15.41 -15.61 9.38
CA ILE A 43 -14.66 -14.52 8.74
C ILE A 43 -15.50 -13.25 8.61
N SER A 44 -16.80 -13.36 8.31
CA SER A 44 -17.69 -12.22 8.15
C SER A 44 -17.78 -11.37 9.42
N THR A 45 -17.92 -12.03 10.57
CA THR A 45 -17.94 -11.38 11.89
C THR A 45 -16.63 -10.64 12.19
N PHE A 46 -15.47 -11.24 11.88
CA PHE A 46 -14.18 -10.60 12.10
C PHE A 46 -13.91 -9.41 11.17
N LEU A 47 -14.42 -9.47 9.93
CA LEU A 47 -14.36 -8.35 8.98
C LEU A 47 -15.40 -7.26 9.31
N GLY A 48 -16.44 -7.60 10.07
CA GLY A 48 -17.53 -6.69 10.41
C GLY A 48 -18.50 -6.46 9.25
N VAL A 49 -18.62 -7.43 8.34
CA VAL A 49 -19.49 -7.37 7.17
C VAL A 49 -20.70 -8.28 7.34
N ASN A 50 -21.81 -7.93 6.69
CA ASN A 50 -23.02 -8.74 6.73
C ASN A 50 -22.99 -9.82 5.64
N GLY A 51 -23.27 -11.06 6.01
CA GLY A 51 -23.37 -12.18 5.09
C GLY A 51 -22.04 -12.90 4.84
N ASP A 52 -22.11 -14.00 4.10
CA ASP A 52 -20.93 -14.79 3.78
C ASP A 52 -19.99 -14.03 2.84
N VAL A 53 -18.68 -14.16 3.07
CA VAL A 53 -17.64 -13.55 2.25
C VAL A 53 -17.10 -14.64 1.33
N PRO A 54 -17.27 -14.55 0.00
CA PRO A 54 -16.84 -15.60 -0.92
C PRO A 54 -15.31 -15.72 -0.97
N ASP A 55 -14.82 -16.93 -1.26
CA ASP A 55 -13.37 -17.19 -1.34
C ASP A 55 -12.67 -16.27 -2.34
N GLU A 56 -13.28 -16.00 -3.51
CA GLU A 56 -12.75 -15.05 -4.52
C GLU A 56 -12.39 -13.69 -3.91
N LEU A 57 -13.26 -13.16 -3.05
CA LEU A 57 -13.04 -11.87 -2.41
C LEU A 57 -11.92 -11.95 -1.36
N LEU A 58 -11.82 -13.07 -0.63
CA LEU A 58 -10.75 -13.31 0.34
C LEU A 58 -9.40 -13.50 -0.35
N VAL A 59 -9.35 -14.24 -1.46
CA VAL A 59 -8.16 -14.43 -2.30
C VAL A 59 -7.62 -13.08 -2.78
N SER A 60 -8.52 -12.22 -3.28
CA SER A 60 -8.18 -10.85 -3.68
C SER A 60 -7.74 -9.98 -2.50
N LEU A 61 -8.42 -10.06 -1.33
CA LEU A 61 -8.05 -9.34 -0.10
C LEU A 61 -6.65 -9.72 0.40
N CYS A 62 -6.24 -10.97 0.18
CA CYS A 62 -4.92 -11.46 0.55
C CYS A 62 -3.85 -11.15 -0.49
N GLY A 63 -4.24 -10.69 -1.69
CA GLY A 63 -3.33 -10.51 -2.82
C GLY A 63 -2.68 -11.82 -3.26
N ALA A 64 -3.38 -12.95 -3.11
CA ALA A 64 -2.81 -14.27 -3.32
C ALA A 64 -2.54 -14.54 -4.81
N PRO A 65 -1.29 -14.85 -5.21
CA PRO A 65 -0.98 -15.26 -6.58
C PRO A 65 -1.64 -16.57 -6.98
N ALA A 66 -1.72 -16.87 -8.28
CA ALA A 66 -2.17 -18.17 -8.75
C ALA A 66 -1.32 -19.31 -8.16
N GLY A 67 -1.97 -20.41 -7.77
CA GLY A 67 -1.33 -21.57 -7.14
C GLY A 67 -0.83 -21.34 -5.72
N SER A 68 -1.42 -20.39 -4.99
CA SER A 68 -1.11 -20.16 -3.58
C SER A 68 -1.96 -21.02 -2.66
N ASP A 69 -1.41 -21.36 -1.50
CA ASP A 69 -2.16 -21.88 -0.37
C ASP A 69 -2.52 -20.71 0.57
N ILE A 70 -3.77 -20.65 1.03
CA ILE A 70 -4.29 -19.56 1.86
C ILE A 70 -4.94 -20.14 3.11
N GLN A 71 -4.50 -19.69 4.28
CA GLN A 71 -5.05 -20.10 5.58
C GLN A 71 -5.49 -18.89 6.39
N ALA A 72 -6.73 -18.90 6.86
CA ALA A 72 -7.26 -17.93 7.82
C ALA A 72 -7.07 -18.45 9.25
N TYR A 73 -6.55 -17.63 10.15
CA TYR A 73 -6.39 -17.97 11.56
C TYR A 73 -6.47 -16.72 12.44
N LEU A 74 -6.65 -16.90 13.75
CA LEU A 74 -6.51 -15.80 14.71
C LEU A 74 -5.08 -15.73 15.22
N ASP A 75 -4.44 -14.57 15.10
CA ASP A 75 -3.10 -14.39 15.65
C ASP A 75 -3.10 -14.28 17.19
N SER A 76 -1.92 -14.10 17.78
CA SER A 76 -1.77 -13.96 19.24
C SER A 76 -2.48 -12.75 19.84
N ARG A 77 -2.97 -11.81 19.02
CA ARG A 77 -3.76 -10.65 19.42
C ARG A 77 -5.25 -10.83 19.13
N GLY A 78 -5.67 -12.02 18.69
CA GLY A 78 -7.04 -12.31 18.30
C GLY A 78 -7.46 -11.66 16.99
N GLN A 79 -6.51 -11.24 16.15
CA GLN A 79 -6.82 -10.62 14.86
C GLN A 79 -6.94 -11.69 13.78
N LEU A 80 -8.02 -11.64 12.99
CA LEU A 80 -8.14 -12.44 11.78
C LEU A 80 -6.96 -12.14 10.86
N THR A 81 -6.20 -13.17 10.57
CA THR A 81 -4.98 -13.12 9.78
C THR A 81 -5.05 -14.17 8.69
N PHE A 82 -4.70 -13.76 7.48
CA PHE A 82 -4.53 -14.65 6.36
C PHE A 82 -3.04 -14.85 6.11
N SER A 83 -2.61 -16.11 6.11
CA SER A 83 -1.31 -16.56 5.63
C SER A 83 -1.44 -16.93 4.16
N VAL A 84 -0.50 -16.47 3.33
CA VAL A 84 -0.39 -16.84 1.94
C VAL A 84 1.01 -17.35 1.67
N THR A 85 1.11 -18.58 1.18
CA THR A 85 2.35 -19.17 0.69
C THR A 85 2.22 -19.44 -0.81
N ASN A 86 3.32 -19.25 -1.53
CA ASN A 86 3.38 -19.54 -2.96
C ASN A 86 4.83 -19.88 -3.34
N PRO A 87 5.10 -21.07 -3.90
CA PRO A 87 6.47 -21.50 -4.17
C PRO A 87 7.18 -20.70 -5.26
N THR A 88 6.44 -20.01 -6.12
CA THR A 88 6.98 -19.27 -7.26
C THR A 88 7.23 -17.80 -6.92
N TRP A 89 6.30 -17.13 -6.23
CA TRP A 89 6.31 -15.68 -6.10
C TRP A 89 6.58 -15.17 -4.69
N ILE A 90 6.34 -15.99 -3.66
CA ILE A 90 6.48 -15.61 -2.26
C ILE A 90 7.69 -16.33 -1.68
N ARG A 91 8.63 -15.57 -1.10
CA ARG A 91 9.89 -16.11 -0.59
C ARG A 91 9.70 -16.92 0.70
N SER A 92 8.84 -16.44 1.58
CA SER A 92 8.59 -17.05 2.88
C SER A 92 7.10 -17.20 3.10
N GLU A 93 6.43 -16.09 3.39
CA GLU A 93 5.00 -16.05 3.66
C GLU A 93 4.54 -14.60 3.60
N ASN A 94 3.42 -14.36 2.93
CA ASN A 94 2.73 -13.08 3.03
C ASN A 94 1.65 -13.18 4.10
N ARG A 95 1.49 -12.12 4.90
CA ARG A 95 0.46 -12.04 5.93
C ARG A 95 -0.29 -10.72 5.82
N VAL A 96 -1.61 -10.82 5.80
CA VAL A 96 -2.52 -9.68 5.94
C VAL A 96 -3.46 -9.94 7.12
N SER A 97 -3.76 -8.91 7.90
CA SER A 97 -4.66 -9.04 9.05
C SER A 97 -5.76 -8.00 8.99
N ALA A 98 -6.99 -8.44 9.24
CA ALA A 98 -8.09 -7.54 9.47
C ALA A 98 -8.07 -7.07 10.93
N ARG A 99 -8.26 -5.77 11.11
CA ARG A 99 -8.39 -5.15 12.43
C ARG A 99 -9.60 -4.23 12.41
N ARG A 100 -10.33 -4.24 13.53
CA ARG A 100 -11.37 -3.26 13.81
C ARG A 100 -10.88 -2.28 14.86
N GLU A 101 -11.00 -1.00 14.56
CA GLU A 101 -10.81 0.10 15.50
C GLU A 101 -12.14 0.83 15.63
N SER A 102 -12.89 0.53 16.70
CA SER A 102 -14.27 1.02 16.89
C SER A 102 -15.15 0.64 15.68
N ASP A 103 -15.63 1.64 14.94
CA ASP A 103 -16.51 1.46 13.77
C ASP A 103 -15.73 1.41 12.44
N ILE A 104 -14.40 1.42 12.48
CA ILE A 104 -13.55 1.43 11.29
C ILE A 104 -12.87 0.07 11.13
N SER A 105 -13.13 -0.60 10.00
CA SER A 105 -12.36 -1.75 9.55
C SER A 105 -11.12 -1.27 8.80
N LEU A 106 -9.96 -1.83 9.16
CA LEU A 106 -8.70 -1.59 8.49
C LEU A 106 -7.97 -2.90 8.23
N LEU A 107 -7.18 -2.92 7.16
CA LEU A 107 -6.31 -4.05 6.83
C LEU A 107 -4.85 -3.70 7.16
N GLU A 108 -4.14 -4.61 7.82
CA GLU A 108 -2.71 -4.49 8.08
C GLU A 108 -1.94 -5.44 7.16
N LEU A 109 -1.02 -4.90 6.35
CA LEU A 109 -0.03 -5.70 5.62
C LEU A 109 1.13 -5.99 6.58
N LYS A 110 1.14 -7.20 7.16
CA LYS A 110 2.14 -7.62 8.16
C LYS A 110 3.47 -8.00 7.52
N THR A 111 3.42 -8.96 6.61
CA THR A 111 4.59 -9.43 5.87
C THR A 111 4.24 -9.48 4.40
N ILE A 112 5.07 -8.85 3.57
CA ILE A 112 5.02 -8.94 2.12
C ILE A 112 6.44 -9.22 1.64
N ASP A 113 6.75 -10.47 1.34
CA ASP A 113 8.09 -10.96 1.05
C ASP A 113 8.10 -11.72 -0.29
N LEU A 114 8.30 -10.97 -1.37
CA LEU A 114 8.36 -11.50 -2.72
C LEU A 114 9.76 -12.02 -3.06
N VAL A 115 9.84 -12.99 -3.97
CA VAL A 115 11.13 -13.46 -4.53
C VAL A 115 11.82 -12.36 -5.34
N ASP A 116 13.16 -12.39 -5.42
CA ASP A 116 13.94 -11.35 -6.12
C ASP A 116 13.66 -11.28 -7.63
N HIS A 117 13.17 -12.38 -8.21
CA HIS A 117 12.84 -12.50 -9.63
C HIS A 117 11.34 -12.37 -9.90
N ALA A 118 10.56 -11.87 -8.91
CA ALA A 118 9.17 -11.55 -9.13
C ALA A 118 9.04 -10.54 -10.26
N ILE A 119 8.01 -10.72 -11.08
CA ILE A 119 7.84 -9.92 -12.30
C ILE A 119 7.66 -8.44 -11.94
N THR A 120 8.16 -7.57 -12.82
CA THR A 120 8.09 -6.13 -12.59
C THR A 120 6.64 -5.70 -12.42
N GLY A 121 6.33 -5.02 -11.31
CA GLY A 121 4.99 -4.52 -11.02
C GLY A 121 4.08 -5.48 -10.28
N PHE A 122 4.51 -6.73 -10.05
CA PHE A 122 3.73 -7.75 -9.36
C PHE A 122 3.20 -7.28 -8.00
N GLY A 123 4.05 -6.68 -7.14
CA GLY A 123 3.62 -6.16 -5.84
C GLY A 123 2.61 -5.01 -5.93
N ALA A 124 2.62 -4.22 -7.00
CA ALA A 124 1.64 -3.15 -7.22
C ALA A 124 0.31 -3.70 -7.73
N ALA A 125 0.33 -4.70 -8.64
CA ALA A 125 -0.86 -5.41 -9.09
C ALA A 125 -1.52 -6.19 -7.94
N MET A 126 -0.72 -6.82 -7.08
CA MET A 126 -1.18 -7.44 -5.85
C MET A 126 -1.86 -6.41 -4.93
N LEU A 127 -1.25 -5.25 -4.69
CA LEU A 127 -1.88 -4.20 -3.90
C LEU A 127 -3.18 -3.69 -4.53
N TRP A 128 -3.24 -3.57 -5.86
CA TRP A 128 -4.45 -3.17 -6.56
C TRP A 128 -5.62 -4.11 -6.25
N ARG A 129 -5.39 -5.43 -6.32
CA ARG A 129 -6.38 -6.45 -5.93
C ARG A 129 -6.83 -6.30 -4.47
N ILE A 130 -5.88 -6.10 -3.57
CA ILE A 130 -6.16 -5.88 -2.14
C ILE A 130 -7.04 -4.64 -1.94
N VAL A 131 -6.75 -3.53 -2.64
CA VAL A 131 -7.51 -2.27 -2.55
C VAL A 131 -8.94 -2.47 -3.07
N ARG A 132 -9.12 -3.18 -4.19
CA ARG A 132 -10.45 -3.48 -4.75
C ARG A 132 -11.29 -4.33 -3.82
N ALA A 133 -10.70 -5.39 -3.26
CA ALA A 133 -11.37 -6.23 -2.27
C ALA A 133 -11.69 -5.45 -0.98
N SER A 134 -10.78 -4.58 -0.55
CA SER A 134 -10.99 -3.70 0.61
C SER A 134 -12.17 -2.75 0.40
N ASP A 135 -12.27 -2.13 -0.78
CA ASP A 135 -13.40 -1.24 -1.15
C ASP A 135 -14.73 -2.00 -1.13
N THR A 136 -14.75 -3.21 -1.69
CA THR A 136 -15.95 -4.10 -1.69
C THR A 136 -16.38 -4.51 -0.27
N LEU A 137 -15.44 -4.59 0.66
CA LEU A 137 -15.65 -4.99 2.05
C LEU A 137 -15.80 -3.80 3.02
N ASP A 138 -15.97 -2.57 2.51
CA ASP A 138 -16.03 -1.33 3.29
C ASP A 138 -14.80 -1.11 4.21
N ILE A 139 -13.65 -1.68 3.85
CA ILE A 139 -12.36 -1.46 4.51
C ILE A 139 -11.75 -0.19 3.96
N THR A 140 -11.86 0.89 4.72
CA THR A 140 -11.48 2.25 4.24
C THR A 140 -9.97 2.53 4.30
N ARG A 141 -9.20 1.69 5.00
CA ARG A 141 -7.77 1.95 5.25
C ARG A 141 -6.94 0.68 5.23
N ILE A 142 -5.78 0.77 4.60
CA ILE A 142 -4.71 -0.22 4.70
C ILE A 142 -3.53 0.42 5.45
N ILE A 143 -2.92 -0.30 6.38
CA ILE A 143 -1.70 0.12 7.08
C ILE A 143 -0.58 -0.88 6.85
N ALA A 144 0.66 -0.39 6.87
CA ALA A 144 1.83 -1.26 6.74
C ALA A 144 3.01 -0.67 7.51
N PHE A 145 3.79 -1.55 8.15
CA PHE A 145 5.11 -1.16 8.63
C PHE A 145 6.12 -1.30 7.49
N ALA A 146 6.49 -0.17 6.91
CA ALA A 146 7.35 -0.11 5.74
C ALA A 146 8.81 -0.36 6.14
N ALA A 147 9.23 -1.62 6.17
CA ALA A 147 10.55 -2.03 6.65
C ALA A 147 11.71 -1.51 5.78
N GLY A 148 12.89 -1.33 6.39
CA GLY A 148 14.13 -0.97 5.70
C GLY A 148 14.68 0.42 6.04
N GLY A 149 15.41 0.97 5.08
CA GLY A 149 16.02 2.29 5.15
C GLY A 149 17.26 2.33 6.04
N ARG A 150 17.69 3.55 6.37
CA ARG A 150 18.97 3.79 7.07
C ARG A 150 19.06 3.09 8.42
N LYS A 151 17.94 3.03 9.16
CA LYS A 151 17.88 2.49 10.53
C LYS A 151 17.72 0.97 10.60
N ALA A 152 17.45 0.31 9.48
CA ALA A 152 17.37 -1.14 9.45
C ALA A 152 18.75 -1.70 9.10
N ALA A 153 19.33 -2.46 10.02
CA ALA A 153 20.49 -3.28 9.69
C ALA A 153 20.10 -4.26 8.57
N PRO A 154 20.97 -4.45 7.55
CA PRO A 154 20.76 -5.56 6.62
C PRO A 154 20.78 -6.88 7.41
N LYS A 155 19.95 -7.85 7.01
CA LYS A 155 20.08 -9.21 7.55
C LYS A 155 21.51 -9.71 7.23
N PRO A 156 22.19 -10.44 8.12
CA PRO A 156 23.48 -11.06 7.81
C PRO A 156 23.39 -11.88 6.51
N GLY A 157 24.21 -11.57 5.51
CA GLY A 157 24.17 -12.18 4.18
C GLY A 157 22.94 -11.84 3.32
N GLY A 158 22.03 -11.00 3.82
CA GLY A 158 20.78 -10.62 3.16
C GLY A 158 20.82 -9.21 2.56
N ARG A 159 19.90 -8.96 1.63
CA ARG A 159 19.70 -7.63 1.05
C ARG A 159 19.02 -6.68 2.05
N ARG A 160 19.22 -5.37 1.87
CA ARG A 160 18.44 -4.36 2.59
C ARG A 160 16.97 -4.47 2.15
N LEU A 161 16.06 -4.38 3.10
CA LEU A 161 14.63 -4.28 2.81
C LEU A 161 14.32 -2.90 2.19
N PHE A 162 13.43 -2.89 1.20
CA PHE A 162 13.08 -1.69 0.43
C PHE A 162 11.65 -1.19 0.67
N GLY A 163 10.93 -1.75 1.65
CA GLY A 163 9.55 -1.38 1.96
C GLY A 163 9.36 0.12 2.19
N TYR A 164 10.23 0.74 3.00
CA TYR A 164 10.23 2.19 3.27
C TYR A 164 10.25 3.06 2.02
N TYR A 165 10.85 2.57 0.92
CA TYR A 165 10.98 3.28 -0.34
C TYR A 165 9.90 2.89 -1.37
N ALA A 166 9.49 1.62 -1.37
CA ALA A 166 8.53 1.07 -2.31
C ALA A 166 7.10 1.53 -1.99
N TRP A 167 6.64 1.39 -0.74
CA TRP A 167 5.25 1.65 -0.37
C TRP A 167 4.77 3.08 -0.70
N PRO A 168 5.56 4.15 -0.50
CA PRO A 168 5.12 5.49 -0.90
C PRO A 168 4.94 5.67 -2.41
N ARG A 169 5.65 4.90 -3.24
CA ARG A 169 5.44 4.90 -4.71
C ARG A 169 4.07 4.34 -5.07
N PHE A 170 3.58 3.41 -4.27
CA PHE A 170 2.28 2.79 -4.45
C PHE A 170 1.16 3.62 -3.85
N GLY A 171 1.43 4.76 -3.21
CA GLY A 171 0.40 5.64 -2.66
C GLY A 171 0.22 5.58 -1.16
N PHE A 172 1.03 4.79 -0.44
CA PHE A 172 1.10 4.91 1.01
C PHE A 172 1.65 6.28 1.41
N ASP A 173 1.14 6.84 2.49
CA ASP A 173 1.61 8.10 3.06
C ASP A 173 1.96 7.93 4.53
N ALA A 174 2.86 8.79 4.98
CA ALA A 174 3.23 8.93 6.37
C ALA A 174 3.74 10.36 6.61
N PRO A 175 3.59 10.89 7.83
CA PRO A 175 4.20 12.16 8.18
C PRO A 175 5.71 12.07 8.01
N ILE A 176 6.33 13.15 7.52
CA ILE A 176 7.79 13.33 7.59
C ILE A 176 8.09 13.97 8.95
N PRO A 177 9.12 13.51 9.67
CA PRO A 177 9.42 14.07 10.99
C PRO A 177 9.69 15.56 10.88
N ASP A 178 9.31 16.31 11.91
CA ASP A 178 9.70 17.71 12.03
C ASP A 178 11.23 17.83 12.23
N LYS A 179 11.71 19.07 12.39
CA LYS A 179 13.14 19.40 12.53
C LYS A 179 13.85 18.66 13.67
N CYS A 180 13.11 18.11 14.63
CA CYS A 180 13.65 17.41 15.79
C CYS A 180 13.75 15.88 15.59
N GLY A 181 13.24 15.36 14.47
CA GLY A 181 13.37 13.95 14.14
C GLY A 181 14.79 13.56 13.71
N ASP A 182 15.21 12.33 14.00
CA ASP A 182 16.54 11.82 13.64
C ASP A 182 16.83 11.81 12.12
N GLU A 183 15.79 11.80 11.27
CA GLU A 183 15.97 11.99 9.82
C GLU A 183 16.19 13.46 9.44
N ALA A 184 15.68 14.41 10.23
CA ALA A 184 15.81 15.83 9.95
C ALA A 184 17.26 16.32 10.04
N ALA A 185 18.08 15.67 10.86
CA ALA A 185 19.52 15.86 10.88
C ALA A 185 20.19 15.54 9.53
N LEU A 186 19.53 14.77 8.65
CA LEU A 186 20.00 14.53 7.29
C LEU A 186 19.43 15.52 6.27
N PHE A 187 18.25 16.08 6.53
CA PHE A 187 17.59 17.03 5.63
C PHE A 187 18.42 18.29 5.38
N GLN A 188 19.28 18.69 6.32
CA GLN A 188 20.22 19.79 6.15
C GLN A 188 21.26 19.57 5.03
N TYR A 189 21.60 18.32 4.70
CA TYR A 189 22.55 18.01 3.61
C TYR A 189 21.92 18.10 2.22
N PHE A 190 20.60 18.20 2.16
CA PHE A 190 19.84 18.38 0.92
C PHE A 190 19.64 19.88 0.68
N GLN A 191 20.70 20.55 0.19
CA GLN A 191 20.81 22.01 -0.02
C GLN A 191 19.63 22.62 -0.82
N GLY A 192 18.51 22.88 -0.14
CA GLY A 192 17.29 23.44 -0.73
C GLY A 192 16.45 22.48 -1.59
N HIS A 193 16.81 21.19 -1.67
CA HIS A 193 16.15 20.24 -2.57
C HIS A 193 15.91 18.87 -1.92
N PRO A 194 14.65 18.45 -1.71
CA PRO A 194 13.41 19.11 -2.14
C PRO A 194 13.07 20.38 -1.35
N VAL A 195 12.44 21.35 -2.04
CA VAL A 195 11.93 22.57 -1.42
C VAL A 195 10.95 22.18 -0.32
N GLY A 196 11.11 22.80 0.85
CA GLY A 196 10.27 22.55 2.01
C GLY A 196 10.73 21.41 2.93
N LEU A 197 11.67 20.56 2.50
CA LEU A 197 12.15 19.45 3.34
C LEU A 197 13.01 19.95 4.50
N ALA A 198 14.00 20.82 4.23
CA ALA A 198 14.90 21.34 5.25
C ALA A 198 14.24 22.34 6.21
N ASP A 199 13.27 23.13 5.72
CA ASP A 199 12.54 24.10 6.53
C ASP A 199 11.32 23.51 7.27
N GLY A 200 10.95 22.26 6.97
CA GLY A 200 9.85 21.52 7.61
C GLY A 200 8.46 21.88 7.08
N SER A 201 8.35 22.65 5.99
CA SER A 201 7.07 22.94 5.33
C SER A 201 6.54 21.72 4.55
N LEU A 202 7.41 20.79 4.17
CA LEU A 202 7.06 19.52 3.55
C LEU A 202 6.84 18.45 4.63
N ARG A 203 5.57 18.10 4.89
CA ARG A 203 5.16 17.28 6.05
C ARG A 203 4.72 15.86 5.76
N SER A 204 4.66 15.42 4.50
CA SER A 204 4.22 14.05 4.16
C SER A 204 5.07 13.42 3.07
N LEU A 205 5.21 12.09 3.13
CA LEU A 205 5.93 11.32 2.12
C LEU A 205 5.29 11.44 0.75
N ARG A 206 3.96 11.53 0.69
CA ARG A 206 3.25 11.80 -0.56
C ARG A 206 3.68 13.13 -1.17
N ALA A 207 3.74 14.20 -0.38
CA ALA A 207 4.22 15.50 -0.85
C ALA A 207 5.68 15.42 -1.31
N LEU A 208 6.52 14.68 -0.58
CA LEU A 208 7.92 14.46 -0.92
C LEU A 208 8.06 13.80 -2.29
N TYR A 209 7.34 12.70 -2.49
CA TYR A 209 7.39 11.89 -3.71
C TYR A 209 6.81 12.61 -4.94
N ALA A 210 6.01 13.66 -4.74
CA ALA A 210 5.54 14.54 -5.81
C ALA A 210 6.61 15.56 -6.25
N THR A 211 7.65 15.79 -5.45
CA THR A 211 8.76 16.67 -5.84
C THR A 211 9.73 15.98 -6.79
N ARG A 212 10.46 16.77 -7.60
CA ARG A 212 11.44 16.27 -8.57
C ARG A 212 12.49 15.32 -7.98
N PHE A 213 12.98 15.60 -6.77
CA PHE A 213 14.09 14.88 -6.14
C PHE A 213 13.68 14.08 -4.90
N GLY A 214 12.40 14.09 -4.51
CA GLY A 214 11.99 13.51 -3.23
C GLY A 214 12.14 12.00 -3.16
N ARG A 215 11.97 11.30 -4.30
CA ARG A 215 12.22 9.85 -4.37
C ARG A 215 13.69 9.54 -4.07
N ASP A 216 14.62 10.25 -4.70
CA ASP A 216 16.06 10.02 -4.51
C ASP A 216 16.51 10.43 -3.10
N CYS A 217 16.00 11.55 -2.60
CA CYS A 217 16.23 11.98 -1.23
C CYS A 217 15.75 10.92 -0.23
N TRP A 218 14.53 10.43 -0.37
CA TRP A 218 13.98 9.42 0.53
C TRP A 218 14.72 8.10 0.46
N ARG A 219 15.19 7.69 -0.73
CA ARG A 219 16.01 6.49 -0.90
C ARG A 219 17.31 6.53 -0.10
N VAL A 220 17.85 7.73 0.17
CA VAL A 220 19.09 7.90 0.94
C VAL A 220 18.79 8.12 2.43
N ALA A 221 17.88 9.04 2.74
CA ALA A 221 17.64 9.51 4.11
C ALA A 221 16.54 8.75 4.87
N GLY A 222 15.63 8.10 4.14
CA GLY A 222 14.43 7.50 4.68
C GLY A 222 14.72 6.31 5.61
N SER A 223 13.82 6.12 6.57
CA SER A 223 13.82 4.98 7.47
C SER A 223 12.44 4.33 7.56
N HIS A 224 12.42 3.12 8.14
CA HIS A 224 11.20 2.39 8.36
C HIS A 224 10.19 3.17 9.18
N ARG A 225 8.90 2.96 8.91
CA ARG A 225 7.79 3.54 9.68
C ARG A 225 6.46 2.89 9.34
N TRP A 226 5.48 3.13 10.20
CA TRP A 226 4.09 2.92 9.87
C TRP A 226 3.64 3.89 8.79
N MET A 227 2.94 3.36 7.79
CA MET A 227 2.35 4.12 6.70
C MET A 227 0.89 3.73 6.53
N THR A 228 0.12 4.62 5.95
CA THR A 228 -1.32 4.46 5.72
C THR A 228 -1.64 4.62 4.24
N PHE A 229 -2.62 3.87 3.77
CA PHE A 229 -3.18 3.95 2.43
C PHE A 229 -4.68 4.10 2.58
N ASP A 230 -5.21 5.15 1.96
CA ASP A 230 -6.64 5.44 1.90
C ASP A 230 -7.27 4.71 0.70
N VAL A 231 -8.24 3.85 0.96
CA VAL A 231 -8.89 2.98 -0.03
C VAL A 231 -9.96 3.73 -0.82
N THR A 232 -10.38 4.92 -0.39
CA THR A 232 -11.46 5.64 -1.07
C THR A 232 -11.16 5.87 -2.56
N PRO A 233 -12.11 5.61 -3.48
CA PRO A 233 -11.88 5.73 -4.93
C PRO A 233 -11.42 7.12 -5.42
N HIS A 234 -11.76 8.17 -4.66
CA HIS A 234 -11.36 9.56 -4.90
C HIS A 234 -10.09 9.96 -4.13
N GLY A 235 -9.62 9.08 -3.25
CA GLY A 235 -8.46 9.26 -2.40
C GLY A 235 -7.16 9.38 -3.18
N MET A 236 -6.24 10.16 -2.61
CA MET A 236 -4.93 10.40 -3.23
C MET A 236 -4.05 9.16 -3.27
N SER A 237 -4.28 8.20 -2.37
CA SER A 237 -3.56 6.91 -2.32
C SER A 237 -3.92 6.04 -3.52
N VAL A 238 -5.21 5.81 -3.77
CA VAL A 238 -5.70 5.07 -4.96
C VAL A 238 -5.22 5.72 -6.26
N ARG A 239 -5.28 7.05 -6.37
CA ARG A 239 -4.78 7.77 -7.56
C ARG A 239 -3.27 7.66 -7.76
N ALA A 240 -2.50 7.56 -6.68
CA ALA A 240 -1.06 7.32 -6.77
C ALA A 240 -0.76 5.90 -7.24
N LEU A 241 -1.51 4.91 -6.74
CA LEU A 241 -1.41 3.52 -7.20
C LEU A 241 -1.77 3.39 -8.68
N GLN A 242 -2.91 3.94 -9.11
CA GLN A 242 -3.33 3.91 -10.51
C GLN A 242 -2.28 4.54 -11.42
N ARG A 243 -1.76 5.73 -11.09
CA ARG A 243 -0.68 6.37 -11.85
C ARG A 243 0.57 5.49 -11.93
N TYR A 244 0.95 4.84 -10.83
CA TYR A 244 2.07 3.92 -10.85
C TYR A 244 1.83 2.74 -11.80
N LEU A 245 0.64 2.16 -11.81
CA LEU A 245 0.29 1.05 -12.71
C LEU A 245 0.29 1.49 -14.18
N ILE A 246 -0.23 2.68 -14.50
CA ILE A 246 -0.18 3.29 -15.84
C ILE A 246 1.28 3.54 -16.26
N GLU A 247 2.09 4.16 -15.39
CA GLU A 247 3.54 4.39 -15.63
C GLU A 247 4.30 3.09 -15.93
N LYS A 248 3.79 1.95 -15.47
CA LYS A 248 4.37 0.61 -15.70
C LYS A 248 3.74 -0.17 -16.84
N GLY A 249 2.75 0.40 -17.54
CA GLY A 249 2.02 -0.30 -18.61
C GLY A 249 1.23 -1.51 -18.12
N ILE A 250 0.79 -1.48 -16.86
CA ILE A 250 0.00 -2.55 -16.21
C ILE A 250 -1.50 -2.19 -16.22
N TYR A 251 -1.81 -0.90 -16.31
CA TYR A 251 -3.14 -0.33 -16.37
C TYR A 251 -3.30 0.39 -17.71
N GLU A 252 -4.40 0.13 -18.41
CA GLU A 252 -4.74 0.69 -19.74
C GLU A 252 -5.65 1.92 -19.64
#